data_AF-A0A401PIV9-F1
#
_entry.id   AF-A0A401PIV9-F1
#
_cell.length_a   1.000
_cell.length_b   1.000
_cell.length_c   1.000
_cell.angle_alpha   90.00
_cell.angle_beta   90.00
_cell.angle_gamma   90.00
#
_symmetry.space_group_name_H-M   'P 1'
#
loop_
_entity.id
_entity.type
_entity.pdbx_description
1 polymer ?
#
loop_
_entity_poly.entity_id
_entity_poly.type
_entity_poly.pdbx_seq_one_letter_code
_entity_poly.pdbx_strand_id
1 'polypeptide(L)'
;MGLVCAEAVGAKETVVEREIALNKRWRKTKCLPEAYGGNRANLWMKMRRHRVVLVLCMAGLCLISFMHFLKALSYITFSRELSAFSPSLRSIFVDSQFFWKPNVAEDVNTGLGLQITPKAQSRGRPPLHRALFELRDDEAKYFLQTKAGAICFKQGTKMSVTTVEGALDWGRSAIDKQLAQKVASRGWSGRPRRRWVGCPCLPGWHGPNCGVPTMVQYSNLPTKERLSPRAVPRRVINAVNINHEFDLLDVRFRELGNVVDVFIICESNFTAFGEPKPLKFVEMLLNGSFGYVGQKILYVFLDHFPSGGRQDGWIADDYLRTYLTQNGMSRIVDLRDDDIFLINDADEIPAHDGVLFLKLFDGWTEPFAFHLRKSLYGFFWKQPGSLEVVSGCTVAMLFMVYNGDGIKLRRREYYLMPNFRQYENSTGHILVPWAVGSPLHFAGWHCSWCFKPEGIRYKLLSAQNGDFPRWGNYQEKRELSYIRELIQTGGWFDGTEQDYPPADPKEHMYAPKYLLQNFDKYRYILENPYRKESWGPGPVKAAEIYNQTGRIT
;
A
#
# COMPACT_ATOMS: atom_id res chain seq x y z
N MET A 1 -0.96 -30.33 -58.69
CA MET A 1 0.45 -30.40 -59.14
C MET A 1 1.28 -30.03 -57.92
N GLY A 2 1.67 -30.96 -57.06
CA GLY A 2 2.71 -31.98 -57.26
C GLY A 2 3.86 -31.60 -56.31
N LEU A 3 3.92 -32.21 -55.12
CA LEU A 3 5.03 -33.04 -54.59
C LEU A 3 6.43 -32.38 -54.59
N VAL A 4 7.34 -32.53 -53.64
CA VAL A 4 7.45 -33.03 -52.25
C VAL A 4 8.97 -32.91 -51.91
N CYS A 5 9.28 -32.59 -50.65
CA CYS A 5 10.45 -32.89 -49.80
C CYS A 5 11.91 -33.02 -50.31
N ALA A 6 12.84 -32.39 -49.57
CA ALA A 6 13.83 -33.02 -48.66
C ALA A 6 14.74 -31.89 -48.07
N GLU A 7 14.75 -31.60 -46.75
CA GLU A 7 15.61 -32.15 -45.67
C GLU A 7 17.13 -32.02 -45.92
N ALA A 8 18.03 -31.65 -45.00
CA ALA A 8 18.05 -31.25 -43.58
C ALA A 8 19.50 -30.70 -43.33
N VAL A 9 19.86 -29.85 -42.36
CA VAL A 9 20.20 -30.05 -40.93
C VAL A 9 21.07 -28.83 -40.57
N GLY A 10 20.99 -28.29 -39.35
CA GLY A 10 22.16 -27.58 -38.76
C GLY A 10 21.83 -26.35 -37.93
N ALA A 11 21.79 -26.54 -36.62
CA ALA A 11 21.60 -25.52 -35.61
C ALA A 11 22.79 -24.55 -35.46
N LYS A 12 22.48 -23.34 -34.96
CA LYS A 12 23.11 -22.62 -33.83
C LYS A 12 23.38 -21.13 -34.12
N GLU A 13 23.01 -20.31 -33.12
CA GLU A 13 23.74 -19.19 -32.50
C GLU A 13 24.44 -18.19 -33.45
N THR A 14 24.48 -16.87 -33.27
CA THR A 14 24.04 -15.89 -32.26
C THR A 14 24.33 -14.54 -32.94
N VAL A 15 23.45 -13.56 -32.80
CA VAL A 15 23.64 -12.22 -33.38
C VAL A 15 24.57 -11.40 -32.48
N VAL A 16 25.88 -11.55 -32.68
CA VAL A 16 26.92 -10.59 -32.30
C VAL A 16 27.93 -10.61 -33.45
N GLU A 17 27.74 -9.76 -34.47
CA GLU A 17 28.76 -9.35 -35.46
C GLU A 17 28.14 -8.59 -36.66
N ARG A 18 27.47 -7.46 -36.43
CA ARG A 18 27.06 -6.55 -37.53
C ARG A 18 27.24 -5.06 -37.23
N GLU A 19 28.33 -4.69 -36.57
CA GLU A 19 28.63 -3.26 -36.33
C GLU A 19 30.09 -2.83 -36.56
N ILE A 20 30.85 -3.49 -37.46
CA ILE A 20 32.22 -3.04 -37.84
C ILE A 20 32.45 -3.08 -39.36
N ALA A 21 31.44 -2.76 -40.18
CA ALA A 21 31.59 -2.80 -41.65
C ALA A 21 30.96 -1.61 -42.40
N LEU A 22 30.98 -0.40 -41.83
CA LEU A 22 30.51 0.81 -42.52
C LEU A 22 31.47 2.02 -42.45
N ASN A 23 32.72 1.81 -42.04
CA ASN A 23 33.68 2.89 -41.91
C ASN A 23 35.03 2.56 -42.58
N LYS A 24 35.03 2.41 -43.92
CA LYS A 24 36.25 2.39 -44.76
C LYS A 24 35.90 2.37 -46.27
N ARG A 25 35.29 3.44 -46.79
CA ARG A 25 35.19 3.59 -48.26
C ARG A 25 35.07 5.03 -48.75
N TRP A 26 35.98 5.93 -48.37
CA TRP A 26 36.19 7.18 -49.13
C TRP A 26 37.66 7.65 -49.01
N ARG A 27 38.55 7.09 -49.82
CA ARG A 27 39.83 7.70 -50.23
C ARG A 27 40.23 7.19 -51.62
N LYS A 28 40.10 8.05 -52.64
CA LYS A 28 41.10 8.39 -53.68
C LYS A 28 40.41 8.80 -54.99
N THR A 29 40.46 10.10 -55.29
CA THR A 29 40.67 10.62 -56.64
C THR A 29 41.30 12.01 -56.55
N LYS A 30 42.42 12.20 -57.23
CA LYS A 30 43.14 13.47 -57.41
C LYS A 30 42.52 14.23 -58.59
N CYS A 31 42.40 15.55 -58.49
CA CYS A 31 42.56 16.52 -59.59
C CYS A 31 43.03 17.87 -59.02
N LEU A 32 43.91 18.54 -59.77
CA LEU A 32 44.65 19.78 -59.45
C LEU A 32 43.73 21.05 -59.43
N PRO A 33 44.17 22.16 -58.79
CA PRO A 33 43.44 23.43 -58.82
C PRO A 33 43.99 24.42 -59.86
N GLU A 34 43.10 25.06 -60.62
CA GLU A 34 43.37 26.32 -61.31
C GLU A 34 42.83 27.52 -60.51
N ALA A 35 43.46 28.67 -60.78
CA ALA A 35 43.47 29.90 -60.00
C ALA A 35 42.11 30.60 -59.82
N TYR A 36 41.95 31.33 -58.71
CA TYR A 36 41.83 32.81 -58.71
C TYR A 36 41.70 33.33 -57.27
N GLY A 37 42.33 34.49 -57.00
CA GLY A 37 42.52 35.07 -55.68
C GLY A 37 41.25 35.65 -55.03
N GLY A 38 41.21 35.60 -53.70
CA GLY A 38 40.20 36.27 -52.89
C GLY A 38 40.19 35.83 -51.42
N ASN A 39 40.89 36.58 -50.56
CA ASN A 39 40.73 36.68 -49.10
C ASN A 39 40.59 35.39 -48.26
N ARG A 40 41.71 34.67 -48.06
CA ARG A 40 41.84 33.55 -47.09
C ARG A 40 41.59 33.94 -45.62
N ALA A 41 41.72 35.20 -45.23
CA ALA A 41 41.61 35.62 -43.83
C ALA A 41 40.17 35.61 -43.28
N ASN A 42 39.17 35.89 -44.12
CA ASN A 42 37.76 35.99 -43.68
C ASN A 42 37.04 34.64 -43.55
N LEU A 43 37.41 33.62 -44.35
CA LEU A 43 36.85 32.27 -44.21
C LEU A 43 37.36 31.55 -42.95
N TRP A 44 38.62 31.79 -42.55
CA TRP A 44 39.21 31.14 -41.39
C TRP A 44 38.59 31.62 -40.07
N MET A 45 38.26 32.90 -39.95
CA MET A 45 37.49 33.44 -38.81
C MET A 45 36.04 32.95 -38.79
N LYS A 46 35.36 32.84 -39.93
CA LYS A 46 33.98 32.32 -40.01
C LYS A 46 33.87 30.83 -39.65
N MET A 47 34.83 30.00 -40.05
CA MET A 47 34.87 28.58 -39.66
C MET A 47 35.24 28.37 -38.19
N ARG A 48 36.11 29.21 -37.60
CA ARG A 48 36.37 29.20 -36.15
C ARG A 48 35.12 29.57 -35.36
N ARG A 49 34.38 30.60 -35.78
CA ARG A 49 33.11 30.98 -35.14
C ARG A 49 32.05 29.88 -35.22
N HIS A 50 31.89 29.20 -36.36
CA HIS A 50 30.94 28.09 -36.48
C HIS A 50 31.33 26.88 -35.63
N ARG A 51 32.63 26.54 -35.54
CA ARG A 51 33.09 25.47 -34.64
C ARG A 51 32.87 25.82 -33.17
N VAL A 52 33.11 27.07 -32.78
CA VAL A 52 32.83 27.54 -31.41
C VAL A 52 31.33 27.49 -31.11
N VAL A 53 30.48 27.92 -32.05
CA VAL A 53 29.01 27.83 -31.89
C VAL A 53 28.54 26.38 -31.78
N LEU A 54 29.06 25.46 -32.61
CA LEU A 54 28.75 24.03 -32.52
C LEU A 54 29.20 23.41 -31.19
N VAL A 55 30.38 23.78 -30.69
CA VAL A 55 30.86 23.31 -29.38
C VAL A 55 29.97 23.86 -28.25
N LEU A 56 29.55 25.12 -28.33
CA LEU A 56 28.61 25.70 -27.35
C LEU A 56 27.22 25.05 -27.41
N CYS A 57 26.72 24.71 -28.61
CA CYS A 57 25.45 23.98 -28.76
C CYS A 57 25.54 22.56 -28.21
N MET A 58 26.64 21.84 -28.46
CA MET A 58 26.85 20.50 -27.89
C MET A 58 27.04 20.55 -26.38
N ALA A 59 27.75 21.54 -25.84
CA ALA A 59 27.86 21.77 -24.41
C ALA A 59 26.49 22.10 -23.79
N GLY A 60 25.66 22.91 -24.47
CA GLY A 60 24.29 23.22 -24.05
C GLY A 60 23.39 21.99 -24.02
N LEU A 61 23.45 21.13 -25.04
CA LEU A 61 22.70 19.86 -25.06
C LEU A 61 23.17 18.90 -23.96
N CYS A 62 24.48 18.85 -23.68
CA CYS A 62 25.02 18.07 -22.56
C CYS A 62 24.56 18.62 -21.21
N LEU A 63 24.53 19.95 -21.05
CA LEU A 63 24.00 20.62 -19.85
C LEU A 63 22.51 20.34 -19.65
N ILE A 64 21.71 20.41 -20.72
CA ILE A 64 20.28 20.10 -20.67
C ILE A 64 20.08 18.62 -20.30
N SER A 65 20.83 17.70 -20.93
CA SER A 65 20.79 16.27 -20.60
C SER A 65 21.21 15.99 -19.16
N PHE A 66 22.26 16.67 -18.68
CA PHE A 66 22.74 16.59 -17.30
C PHE A 66 21.73 17.17 -16.30
N MET A 67 21.07 18.28 -16.64
CA MET A 67 19.98 18.83 -15.83
C MET A 67 18.74 17.94 -15.82
N HIS A 68 18.41 17.27 -16.93
CA HIS A 68 17.34 16.27 -16.96
C HIS A 68 17.70 15.03 -16.13
N PHE A 69 18.97 14.62 -16.15
CA PHE A 69 19.49 13.54 -15.30
C PHE A 69 19.44 13.92 -13.82
N LEU A 70 19.90 15.12 -13.44
CA LEU A 70 19.79 15.64 -12.08
C LEU A 70 18.33 15.81 -11.65
N LYS A 71 17.45 16.23 -12.56
CA LYS A 71 16.01 16.31 -12.31
C LYS A 71 15.42 14.91 -12.10
N ALA A 72 15.80 13.91 -12.89
CA ALA A 72 15.40 12.52 -12.69
C ALA A 72 15.93 11.95 -11.36
N LEU A 73 17.17 12.27 -10.98
CA LEU A 73 17.76 11.95 -9.68
C LEU A 73 17.07 12.68 -8.53
N SER A 74 16.57 13.90 -8.72
CA SER A 74 15.80 14.62 -7.70
C SER A 74 14.38 14.06 -7.49
N TYR A 75 13.84 13.34 -8.49
CA TYR A 75 12.60 12.57 -8.35
C TYR A 75 12.81 11.22 -7.66
N ILE A 76 14.04 10.73 -7.61
CA ILE A 76 14.43 9.63 -6.73
C ILE A 76 14.71 10.29 -5.37
N THR A 77 13.81 10.07 -4.41
CA THR A 77 13.87 10.60 -3.04
C THR A 77 15.29 10.60 -2.46
N PHE A 78 15.95 11.76 -2.53
CA PHE A 78 17.29 11.99 -1.98
C PHE A 78 17.15 12.43 -0.52
N SER A 79 16.89 11.46 0.35
CA SER A 79 17.15 11.53 1.79
C SER A 79 17.14 10.13 2.37
N ARG A 80 18.18 9.34 2.03
CA ARG A 80 18.63 8.16 2.81
C ARG A 80 19.90 7.48 2.27
N GLU A 81 20.33 7.79 1.05
CA GLU A 81 21.36 7.02 0.34
C GLU A 81 22.80 7.47 0.59
N LEU A 82 23.07 8.66 1.15
CA LEU A 82 24.46 9.12 1.34
C LEU A 82 25.17 8.55 2.58
N SER A 83 24.48 7.91 3.53
CA SER A 83 25.12 7.20 4.64
C SER A 83 25.50 5.74 4.31
N ALA A 84 25.08 5.24 3.14
CA ALA A 84 25.34 3.88 2.69
C ALA A 84 26.52 3.76 1.70
N PHE A 85 27.05 4.88 1.20
CA PHE A 85 28.21 4.88 0.30
C PHE A 85 29.53 5.06 1.06
N SER A 86 30.08 3.96 1.59
CA SER A 86 31.52 3.70 1.61
C SER A 86 31.83 2.26 2.08
N PRO A 87 32.09 1.32 1.15
CA PRO A 87 32.62 -0.01 1.47
C PRO A 87 34.15 -0.05 1.62
N SER A 88 34.87 1.05 1.37
CA SER A 88 36.34 1.04 1.24
C SER A 88 37.12 1.48 2.50
N LEU A 89 36.48 1.62 3.66
CA LEU A 89 37.15 1.95 4.93
C LEU A 89 36.94 0.91 6.06
N ARG A 90 36.44 -0.29 5.76
CA ARG A 90 36.38 -1.41 6.73
C ARG A 90 37.14 -2.64 6.29
N SER A 91 38.38 -2.45 5.85
CA SER A 91 39.40 -3.50 5.93
C SER A 91 40.25 -3.21 7.16
N ILE A 92 40.08 -4.04 8.20
CA ILE A 92 40.88 -4.26 9.42
C ILE A 92 39.84 -4.66 10.50
N PHE A 93 40.06 -5.83 11.13
CA PHE A 93 39.18 -6.63 12.00
C PHE A 93 38.26 -7.62 11.23
N VAL A 94 38.83 -8.69 10.65
CA VAL A 94 39.15 -10.00 11.26
C VAL A 94 37.89 -10.80 11.64
N ASP A 95 37.45 -11.57 10.64
CA ASP A 95 37.17 -13.01 10.66
C ASP A 95 36.83 -13.68 12.01
N SER A 96 35.57 -14.11 12.15
CA SER A 96 35.20 -15.27 12.96
C SER A 96 33.81 -15.80 12.57
N GLN A 97 33.72 -16.43 11.40
CA GLN A 97 32.66 -17.42 11.13
C GLN A 97 33.13 -18.77 11.68
N PHE A 98 33.01 -19.04 12.97
CA PHE A 98 33.00 -20.40 13.52
C PHE A 98 32.39 -20.34 14.92
N PHE A 99 31.51 -21.30 15.23
CA PHE A 99 30.75 -21.50 16.48
C PHE A 99 29.35 -20.86 16.58
N TRP A 100 28.37 -21.55 15.99
CA TRP A 100 27.04 -21.68 16.58
C TRP A 100 26.70 -23.17 16.72
N LYS A 101 26.89 -23.71 17.92
CA LYS A 101 26.19 -24.91 18.40
C LYS A 101 25.39 -24.49 19.63
N PRO A 102 24.11 -24.89 19.77
CA PRO A 102 23.32 -24.54 20.94
C PRO A 102 23.75 -25.43 22.11
N ASN A 103 24.31 -24.84 23.16
CA ASN A 103 24.39 -25.51 24.45
C ASN A 103 23.22 -25.06 25.32
N VAL A 104 22.43 -26.05 25.70
CA VAL A 104 21.48 -26.02 26.80
C VAL A 104 22.27 -25.85 28.09
N ALA A 105 22.00 -24.79 28.84
CA ALA A 105 22.31 -24.70 30.26
C ALA A 105 21.26 -23.82 30.94
N GLU A 106 20.71 -24.38 32.00
CA GLU A 106 19.80 -23.77 32.96
C GLU A 106 20.43 -22.52 33.58
N ASP A 107 19.66 -21.45 33.77
CA ASP A 107 19.87 -20.57 34.91
C ASP A 107 18.58 -19.91 35.39
N VAL A 108 18.16 -20.40 36.55
CA VAL A 108 17.62 -19.71 37.74
C VAL A 108 16.64 -18.56 37.53
N ASN A 109 15.40 -18.99 37.60
CA ASN A 109 14.18 -18.33 38.05
C ASN A 109 14.37 -17.31 39.21
N THR A 110 14.28 -16.01 38.92
CA THR A 110 13.77 -14.99 39.86
C THR A 110 13.13 -13.83 39.09
N GLY A 111 11.79 -13.80 39.05
CA GLY A 111 11.02 -12.67 38.52
C GLY A 111 9.53 -12.98 38.47
N LEU A 112 8.80 -12.51 39.49
CA LEU A 112 7.36 -12.63 39.75
C LEU A 112 6.51 -13.32 38.67
N GLY A 113 6.22 -14.61 38.90
CA GLY A 113 5.18 -15.33 38.17
C GLY A 113 3.80 -14.74 38.47
N LEU A 114 3.11 -14.32 37.41
CA LEU A 114 1.70 -13.94 37.45
C LEU A 114 0.87 -15.20 37.78
N GLN A 115 0.48 -15.38 39.04
CA GLN A 115 -0.52 -16.39 39.40
C GLN A 115 -1.90 -15.96 38.88
N ILE A 116 -2.22 -16.39 37.67
CA ILE A 116 -3.61 -16.45 37.23
C ILE A 116 -4.23 -17.65 37.95
N THR A 117 -5.01 -17.39 39.00
CA THR A 117 -5.85 -18.42 39.62
C THR A 117 -6.81 -18.99 38.57
N PRO A 118 -6.73 -20.29 38.22
CA PRO A 118 -7.62 -20.87 37.24
C PRO A 118 -8.92 -21.25 37.95
N LYS A 119 -9.97 -20.44 37.77
CA LYS A 119 -11.33 -20.96 37.94
C LYS A 119 -11.63 -21.86 36.74
N ALA A 120 -11.93 -23.11 37.05
CA ALA A 120 -12.06 -24.24 36.15
C ALA A 120 -13.06 -24.01 35.01
N GLN A 121 -12.62 -24.22 33.76
CA GLN A 121 -13.14 -25.21 32.78
C GLN A 121 -12.83 -24.79 31.33
N SER A 122 -11.84 -25.44 30.70
CA SER A 122 -12.09 -26.26 29.50
C SER A 122 -10.92 -27.24 29.34
N ARG A 123 -11.21 -28.54 29.42
CA ARG A 123 -10.25 -29.58 29.07
C ARG A 123 -10.13 -29.60 27.54
N GLY A 124 -8.93 -29.44 27.01
CA GLY A 124 -8.58 -29.84 25.63
C GLY A 124 -8.28 -28.74 24.59
N ARG A 125 -8.36 -27.44 24.91
CA ARG A 125 -7.95 -26.37 23.96
C ARG A 125 -6.58 -25.81 24.31
N PRO A 126 -5.67 -25.60 23.33
CA PRO A 126 -4.39 -24.95 23.57
C PRO A 126 -4.61 -23.51 24.08
N PRO A 127 -3.66 -22.93 24.83
CA PRO A 127 -3.69 -21.51 25.18
C PRO A 127 -3.92 -20.66 23.94
N LEU A 128 -4.67 -19.56 24.06
CA LEU A 128 -5.06 -18.71 22.92
C LEU A 128 -3.87 -18.30 22.04
N HIS A 129 -2.73 -17.97 22.65
CA HIS A 129 -1.49 -17.58 21.95
C HIS A 129 -0.75 -18.73 21.24
N ARG A 130 -1.21 -19.98 21.42
CA ARG A 130 -0.69 -21.20 20.75
C ARG A 130 -1.74 -21.86 19.86
N ALA A 131 -2.92 -21.27 19.73
CA ALA A 131 -3.97 -21.82 18.88
C ALA A 131 -3.52 -21.78 17.41
N LEU A 132 -3.86 -22.86 16.69
CA LEU A 132 -3.78 -22.91 15.23
C LEU A 132 -5.02 -22.25 14.63
N PHE A 133 -4.88 -21.72 13.42
CA PHE A 133 -5.97 -21.12 12.66
C PHE A 133 -6.12 -21.84 11.33
N GLU A 134 -7.27 -22.48 11.10
CA GLU A 134 -7.59 -23.12 9.83
C GLU A 134 -8.19 -22.10 8.87
N LEU A 135 -7.51 -21.84 7.76
CA LEU A 135 -8.03 -20.95 6.72
C LEU A 135 -9.08 -21.67 5.87
N ARG A 136 -10.25 -21.05 5.76
CA ARG A 136 -11.35 -21.57 4.94
C ARG A 136 -11.47 -20.80 3.64
N ASP A 137 -11.82 -21.51 2.58
CA ASP A 137 -12.12 -20.90 1.30
C ASP A 137 -13.38 -20.03 1.39
N ASP A 138 -13.38 -18.95 0.61
CA ASP A 138 -14.50 -18.04 0.51
C ASP A 138 -15.48 -18.51 -0.58
N GLU A 139 -16.66 -18.98 -0.14
CA GLU A 139 -17.71 -19.47 -1.03
C GLU A 139 -18.60 -18.35 -1.60
N ALA A 140 -18.33 -17.09 -1.26
CA ALA A 140 -19.14 -15.97 -1.72
C ALA A 140 -19.10 -15.81 -3.24
N LYS A 141 -20.28 -15.70 -3.85
CA LYS A 141 -20.43 -15.47 -5.29
C LYS A 141 -20.33 -13.97 -5.58
N TYR A 142 -19.15 -13.48 -5.90
CA TYR A 142 -18.90 -12.05 -6.21
C TYR A 142 -19.32 -11.63 -7.62
N PHE A 143 -19.33 -12.57 -8.56
CA PHE A 143 -19.66 -12.31 -9.96
C PHE A 143 -20.98 -12.98 -10.35
N LEU A 144 -21.67 -12.39 -11.31
CA LEU A 144 -22.85 -12.95 -11.97
C LEU A 144 -22.57 -13.13 -13.46
N GLN A 145 -23.18 -14.14 -14.07
CA GLN A 145 -23.16 -14.31 -15.52
C GLN A 145 -24.47 -13.78 -16.10
N THR A 146 -24.38 -12.82 -17.02
CA THR A 146 -25.55 -12.25 -17.69
C THR A 146 -26.08 -13.22 -18.76
N LYS A 147 -27.34 -13.02 -19.20
CA LYS A 147 -27.92 -13.77 -20.33
C LYS A 147 -27.13 -13.63 -21.64
N ALA A 148 -26.33 -12.57 -21.77
CA ALA A 148 -25.46 -12.35 -22.92
C ALA A 148 -24.07 -13.02 -22.76
N GLY A 149 -23.83 -13.73 -21.66
CA GLY A 149 -22.57 -14.42 -21.36
C GLY A 149 -21.52 -13.59 -20.62
N ALA A 150 -21.76 -12.30 -20.39
CA ALA A 150 -20.83 -11.42 -19.68
C ALA A 150 -20.73 -11.77 -18.19
N ILE A 151 -19.51 -11.80 -17.64
CA ILE A 151 -19.25 -11.97 -16.21
C ILE A 151 -19.16 -10.58 -15.57
N CYS A 152 -20.05 -10.26 -14.63
CA CYS A 152 -20.15 -8.93 -14.04
C CYS A 152 -19.99 -8.99 -12.53
N PHE A 153 -19.20 -8.09 -11.96
CA PHE A 153 -19.05 -7.95 -10.53
C PHE A 153 -20.34 -7.37 -9.93
N LYS A 154 -20.92 -8.08 -8.95
CA LYS A 154 -22.25 -7.77 -8.43
C LYS A 154 -22.35 -6.36 -7.85
N GLN A 155 -21.39 -5.97 -7.02
CA GLN A 155 -21.43 -4.67 -6.33
C GLN A 155 -21.08 -3.49 -7.24
N GLY A 156 -20.38 -3.73 -8.35
CA GLY A 156 -19.98 -2.70 -9.30
C GLY A 156 -20.86 -2.58 -10.54
N THR A 157 -21.89 -3.43 -10.68
CA THR A 157 -22.73 -3.45 -11.89
C THR A 157 -24.15 -2.97 -11.58
N LYS A 158 -24.68 -2.08 -12.42
CA LYS A 158 -26.08 -1.62 -12.35
C LYS A 158 -27.01 -2.77 -12.71
N MET A 159 -27.60 -3.41 -11.70
CA MET A 159 -28.61 -4.44 -11.92
C MET A 159 -29.93 -3.78 -12.39
N SER A 160 -30.47 -4.21 -13.52
CA SER A 160 -31.86 -3.91 -13.86
C SER A 160 -32.76 -4.69 -12.92
N VAL A 161 -33.41 -4.01 -11.98
CA VAL A 161 -34.47 -4.62 -11.17
C VAL A 161 -35.54 -5.11 -12.13
N THR A 162 -35.56 -6.41 -12.38
CA THR A 162 -36.71 -7.08 -13.00
C THR A 162 -37.27 -7.98 -11.92
N THR A 163 -37.84 -7.37 -10.87
CA THR A 163 -38.78 -8.07 -10.01
C THR A 163 -40.04 -8.28 -10.82
N VAL A 164 -40.16 -9.50 -11.35
CA VAL A 164 -41.46 -10.08 -11.67
C VAL A 164 -42.08 -10.41 -10.32
N GLU A 165 -42.97 -9.54 -9.86
CA GLU A 165 -44.18 -9.81 -9.05
C GLU A 165 -44.68 -8.48 -8.45
N GLY A 166 -45.99 -8.24 -8.63
CA GLY A 166 -46.57 -6.91 -8.62
C GLY A 166 -46.81 -6.29 -7.24
N ALA A 167 -46.72 -4.96 -7.21
CA ALA A 167 -47.53 -4.10 -6.35
C ALA A 167 -47.46 -2.65 -6.87
N LEU A 168 -48.58 -2.23 -7.47
CA LEU A 168 -49.25 -0.93 -7.28
C LEU A 168 -48.41 0.35 -7.22
N ASP A 169 -48.49 1.08 -8.33
CA ASP A 169 -48.78 2.52 -8.46
C ASP A 169 -48.58 3.41 -7.21
N TRP A 170 -47.63 4.35 -7.29
CA TRP A 170 -47.81 5.72 -6.80
C TRP A 170 -46.86 6.69 -7.54
N GLY A 171 -47.44 7.49 -8.42
CA GLY A 171 -47.13 8.91 -8.64
C GLY A 171 -45.71 9.30 -9.03
N ARG A 172 -45.44 9.43 -10.34
CA ARG A 172 -44.44 10.40 -10.83
C ARG A 172 -45.11 11.46 -11.67
N SER A 173 -45.11 12.67 -11.11
CA SER A 173 -45.53 13.92 -11.70
C SER A 173 -44.98 14.10 -13.11
N ALA A 174 -45.88 14.53 -13.98
CA ALA A 174 -45.60 15.02 -15.31
C ALA A 174 -44.86 16.36 -15.22
N ILE A 175 -43.55 16.37 -15.47
CA ILE A 175 -42.78 17.46 -16.12
C ILE A 175 -41.50 16.78 -16.61
N ASP A 176 -41.50 16.32 -17.87
CA ASP A 176 -40.34 16.29 -18.79
C ASP A 176 -40.64 15.58 -20.14
N LYS A 177 -41.89 15.71 -20.62
CA LYS A 177 -42.33 15.05 -21.85
C LYS A 177 -42.26 15.92 -23.11
N GLN A 178 -41.44 16.97 -23.15
CA GLN A 178 -41.40 17.89 -24.30
C GLN A 178 -40.02 18.23 -24.87
N LEU A 179 -38.97 17.46 -24.55
CA LEU A 179 -37.67 17.59 -25.25
C LEU A 179 -37.11 16.25 -25.76
N ALA A 180 -37.98 15.36 -26.25
CA ALA A 180 -37.57 14.09 -26.84
C ALA A 180 -38.31 13.75 -28.14
N GLN A 181 -38.81 14.76 -28.86
CA GLN A 181 -39.49 14.59 -30.15
C GLN A 181 -39.01 15.64 -31.16
N LYS A 182 -37.72 15.60 -31.53
CA LYS A 182 -37.26 16.26 -32.78
C LYS A 182 -35.86 15.87 -33.27
N VAL A 183 -35.50 14.59 -33.28
CA VAL A 183 -34.48 14.08 -34.23
C VAL A 183 -34.80 12.63 -34.60
N ALA A 184 -35.83 12.44 -35.43
CA ALA A 184 -36.18 11.13 -35.99
C ALA A 184 -36.57 11.29 -37.46
N SER A 185 -35.59 11.65 -38.31
CA SER A 185 -35.70 11.50 -39.76
C SER A 185 -34.35 11.73 -40.43
N ARG A 186 -33.49 10.71 -40.43
CA ARG A 186 -32.52 10.45 -41.51
C ARG A 186 -32.04 9.02 -41.38
N GLY A 187 -32.42 8.23 -42.39
CA GLY A 187 -32.21 6.79 -42.39
C GLY A 187 -30.73 6.42 -42.38
N TRP A 188 -30.45 5.29 -41.73
CA TRP A 188 -29.36 4.42 -42.14
C TRP A 188 -29.73 2.97 -41.90
N SER A 189 -29.27 2.17 -42.85
CA SER A 189 -29.49 0.77 -43.10
C SER A 189 -29.35 -0.14 -41.88
N GLY A 190 -30.19 -1.18 -41.87
CA GLY A 190 -30.10 -2.28 -40.94
C GLY A 190 -28.73 -2.93 -40.95
N ARG A 191 -27.97 -2.72 -39.87
CA ARG A 191 -27.02 -3.70 -39.35
C ARG A 191 -27.61 -4.17 -38.02
N PRO A 192 -27.59 -5.48 -37.70
CA PRO A 192 -28.02 -5.93 -36.39
C PRO A 192 -27.17 -5.21 -35.35
N ARG A 193 -27.82 -4.47 -34.43
CA ARG A 193 -27.15 -3.88 -33.28
C ARG A 193 -26.38 -5.00 -32.60
N ARG A 194 -25.04 -5.00 -32.70
CA ARG A 194 -24.18 -5.89 -31.92
C ARG A 194 -24.62 -5.72 -30.47
N ARG A 195 -25.18 -6.80 -29.91
CA ARG A 195 -25.67 -6.83 -28.53
C ARG A 195 -24.46 -6.49 -27.67
N TRP A 196 -24.50 -5.36 -26.96
CA TRP A 196 -23.42 -4.97 -26.06
C TRP A 196 -23.27 -6.06 -25.00
N VAL A 197 -22.12 -6.75 -25.02
CA VAL A 197 -21.77 -7.85 -24.09
C VAL A 197 -21.00 -7.28 -22.87
N GLY A 198 -21.10 -5.98 -22.61
CA GLY A 198 -20.41 -5.31 -21.51
C GLY A 198 -21.29 -5.18 -20.26
N CYS A 199 -20.66 -5.19 -19.10
CA CYS A 199 -21.33 -4.90 -17.84
C CYS A 199 -21.57 -3.38 -17.70
N PRO A 200 -22.79 -2.92 -17.34
CA PRO A 200 -23.04 -1.50 -17.08
C PRO A 200 -22.50 -1.11 -15.70
N CYS A 201 -21.34 -0.46 -15.64
CA CYS A 201 -20.69 -0.16 -14.38
C CYS A 201 -21.38 0.96 -13.60
N LEU A 202 -21.41 0.81 -12.27
CA LEU A 202 -21.75 1.87 -11.34
C LEU A 202 -20.59 2.88 -11.25
N PRO A 203 -20.86 4.14 -10.90
CA PRO A 203 -19.81 5.11 -10.62
C PRO A 203 -18.82 4.56 -9.59
N GLY A 204 -17.53 4.73 -9.85
CA GLY A 204 -16.45 4.20 -9.01
C GLY A 204 -15.90 2.84 -9.45
N TRP A 205 -16.56 2.15 -10.39
CA TRP A 205 -16.17 0.84 -10.89
C TRP A 205 -15.89 0.87 -12.40
N HIS A 206 -14.86 0.11 -12.80
CA HIS A 206 -14.27 0.17 -14.14
C HIS A 206 -13.98 -1.23 -14.68
N GLY A 207 -13.57 -1.27 -15.95
CA GLY A 207 -13.20 -2.47 -16.67
C GLY A 207 -14.38 -3.26 -17.23
N PRO A 208 -14.13 -4.30 -18.04
CA PRO A 208 -15.17 -5.05 -18.75
C PRO A 208 -16.14 -5.79 -17.81
N ASN A 209 -15.68 -6.15 -16.61
CA ASN A 209 -16.46 -6.85 -15.59
C ASN A 209 -17.02 -5.91 -14.50
N CYS A 210 -16.76 -4.60 -14.56
CA CYS A 210 -17.10 -3.62 -13.52
C CYS A 210 -16.58 -3.97 -12.11
N GLY A 211 -15.44 -4.65 -12.02
CA GLY A 211 -14.84 -5.05 -10.74
C GLY A 211 -13.53 -4.35 -10.39
N VAL A 212 -13.05 -3.44 -11.24
CA VAL A 212 -11.84 -2.65 -10.94
C VAL A 212 -12.26 -1.33 -10.28
N PRO A 213 -11.92 -1.07 -9.01
CA PRO A 213 -12.30 0.18 -8.35
C PRO A 213 -11.45 1.36 -8.88
N THR A 214 -11.99 2.58 -8.77
CA THR A 214 -11.32 3.83 -9.22
C THR A 214 -9.87 3.93 -8.73
N MET A 215 -9.58 3.57 -7.47
CA MET A 215 -8.21 3.65 -6.96
C MET A 215 -7.22 2.74 -7.71
N VAL A 216 -7.68 1.59 -8.21
CA VAL A 216 -6.85 0.68 -9.02
C VAL A 216 -6.78 1.15 -10.47
N GLN A 217 -7.90 1.64 -11.02
CA GLN A 217 -7.94 2.18 -12.38
C GLN A 217 -6.91 3.31 -12.57
N TYR A 218 -6.76 4.18 -11.58
CA TYR A 218 -5.81 5.30 -11.60
C TYR A 218 -4.51 5.04 -10.83
N SER A 219 -4.18 3.78 -10.59
CA SER A 219 -2.90 3.37 -9.99
C SER A 219 -1.75 3.32 -11.01
N ASN A 220 -0.55 3.00 -10.55
CA ASN A 220 0.60 2.69 -11.39
C ASN A 220 0.69 1.20 -11.81
N LEU A 221 -0.37 0.37 -11.60
CA LEU A 221 -0.35 -1.04 -12.01
C LEU A 221 -0.04 -1.18 -13.52
N PRO A 222 1.03 -1.90 -13.93
CA PRO A 222 1.42 -1.98 -15.34
C PRO A 222 0.53 -2.90 -16.18
N THR A 223 -0.24 -3.79 -15.54
CA THR A 223 -0.96 -4.90 -16.18
C THR A 223 -2.49 -4.74 -16.17
N LYS A 224 -3.01 -3.51 -16.05
CA LYS A 224 -4.47 -3.23 -15.96
C LYS A 224 -5.30 -3.90 -17.07
N GLU A 225 -4.76 -3.98 -18.27
CA GLU A 225 -5.47 -4.57 -19.42
C GLU A 225 -5.50 -6.09 -19.45
N ARG A 226 -4.78 -6.74 -18.54
CA ARG A 226 -4.70 -8.21 -18.40
C ARG A 226 -5.42 -8.71 -17.15
N LEU A 227 -6.16 -7.84 -16.47
CA LEU A 227 -6.90 -8.20 -15.27
C LEU A 227 -8.06 -9.14 -15.60
N SER A 228 -8.14 -10.27 -14.90
CA SER A 228 -9.22 -11.24 -15.08
C SER A 228 -9.85 -11.65 -13.75
N PRO A 229 -11.19 -11.69 -13.64
CA PRO A 229 -11.87 -12.21 -12.46
C PRO A 229 -11.45 -13.65 -12.14
N ARG A 230 -11.35 -13.96 -10.85
CA ARG A 230 -11.05 -15.30 -10.35
C ARG A 230 -12.31 -16.11 -10.13
N ALA A 231 -12.24 -17.41 -10.42
CA ALA A 231 -13.27 -18.37 -10.06
C ALA A 231 -13.29 -18.65 -8.55
N VAL A 232 -12.08 -18.79 -7.96
CA VAL A 232 -11.88 -18.99 -6.52
C VAL A 232 -11.17 -17.76 -5.95
N PRO A 233 -11.81 -16.97 -5.07
CA PRO A 233 -11.17 -15.85 -4.39
C PRO A 233 -9.90 -16.27 -3.66
N ARG A 234 -8.90 -15.38 -3.60
CA ARG A 234 -7.76 -15.58 -2.68
C ARG A 234 -8.21 -15.38 -1.24
N ARG A 235 -7.52 -15.97 -0.28
CA ARG A 235 -7.74 -15.63 1.13
C ARG A 235 -6.78 -14.52 1.54
N VAL A 236 -7.22 -13.63 2.42
CA VAL A 236 -6.47 -12.45 2.86
C VAL A 236 -6.11 -12.58 4.33
N ILE A 237 -4.83 -12.47 4.61
CA ILE A 237 -4.20 -12.55 5.92
C ILE A 237 -3.68 -11.14 6.26
N ASN A 238 -4.24 -10.50 7.28
CA ASN A 238 -3.76 -9.18 7.73
C ASN A 238 -3.04 -9.27 9.08
N ALA A 239 -1.74 -9.01 9.08
CA ALA A 239 -0.87 -8.96 10.25
C ALA A 239 -0.72 -7.53 10.77
N VAL A 240 -0.97 -7.33 12.07
CA VAL A 240 -0.95 -6.03 12.73
C VAL A 240 -0.32 -6.16 14.12
N ASN A 241 0.62 -5.27 14.42
CA ASN A 241 1.12 -5.06 15.78
C ASN A 241 0.23 -4.05 16.51
N ILE A 242 -0.11 -4.32 17.77
CA ILE A 242 -0.93 -3.43 18.58
C ILE A 242 -0.23 -3.04 19.89
N ASN A 243 -0.29 -1.76 20.24
CA ASN A 243 0.11 -1.26 21.55
C ASN A 243 -1.09 -0.73 22.33
N HIS A 244 -1.68 0.37 21.84
CA HIS A 244 -2.84 1.02 22.45
C HIS A 244 -3.79 1.68 21.43
N GLU A 245 -3.60 1.39 20.13
CA GLU A 245 -4.41 1.86 18.99
C GLU A 245 -5.79 1.17 18.91
N PHE A 246 -6.46 0.90 20.03
CA PHE A 246 -7.66 0.06 20.08
C PHE A 246 -8.82 0.61 19.25
N ASP A 247 -9.04 1.92 19.22
CA ASP A 247 -10.08 2.54 18.41
C ASP A 247 -9.79 2.39 16.90
N LEU A 248 -8.54 2.56 16.47
CA LEU A 248 -8.14 2.35 15.07
C LEU A 248 -8.19 0.87 14.68
N LEU A 249 -7.88 -0.02 15.62
CA LEU A 249 -8.02 -1.46 15.43
C LEU A 249 -9.50 -1.88 15.26
N ASP A 250 -10.41 -1.36 16.08
CA ASP A 250 -11.87 -1.58 15.92
C ASP A 250 -12.36 -1.09 14.56
N VAL A 251 -11.90 0.10 14.13
CA VAL A 251 -12.21 0.64 12.80
C VAL A 251 -11.67 -0.25 11.69
N ARG A 252 -10.43 -0.75 11.81
CA ARG A 252 -9.84 -1.70 10.86
C ARG A 252 -10.68 -2.96 10.74
N PHE A 253 -11.09 -3.57 11.86
CA PHE A 253 -11.93 -4.77 11.83
C PHE A 253 -13.28 -4.50 11.16
N ARG A 254 -13.86 -3.32 11.34
CA ARG A 254 -15.13 -2.93 10.71
C ARG A 254 -15.00 -2.65 9.22
N GLU A 255 -13.88 -2.06 8.79
CA GLU A 255 -13.59 -1.79 7.38
C GLU A 255 -13.25 -3.07 6.62
N LEU A 256 -12.44 -3.94 7.22
CA LEU A 256 -11.84 -5.09 6.54
C LEU A 256 -12.49 -6.44 6.87
N GLY A 257 -13.34 -6.52 7.88
CA GLY A 257 -13.86 -7.79 8.39
C GLY A 257 -14.63 -8.64 7.37
N ASN A 258 -15.15 -8.02 6.29
CA ASN A 258 -15.86 -8.72 5.21
C ASN A 258 -14.93 -9.23 4.10
N VAL A 259 -13.69 -8.78 4.04
CA VAL A 259 -12.73 -9.12 2.98
C VAL A 259 -11.51 -9.88 3.50
N VAL A 260 -11.09 -9.61 4.75
CA VAL A 260 -10.03 -10.33 5.45
C VAL A 260 -10.56 -11.63 6.02
N ASP A 261 -9.81 -12.71 5.81
CA ASP A 261 -10.14 -14.05 6.26
C ASP A 261 -9.54 -14.33 7.64
N VAL A 262 -8.34 -13.79 7.92
CA VAL A 262 -7.71 -13.85 9.25
C VAL A 262 -6.93 -12.56 9.58
N PHE A 263 -7.11 -12.07 10.80
CA PHE A 263 -6.32 -11.01 11.41
C PHE A 263 -5.31 -11.61 12.38
N ILE A 264 -4.02 -11.52 12.06
CA ILE A 264 -2.94 -11.86 12.98
C ILE A 264 -2.65 -10.62 13.83
N ILE A 265 -3.00 -10.66 15.11
CA ILE A 265 -2.80 -9.53 16.02
C ILE A 265 -1.72 -9.87 17.04
N CYS A 266 -0.60 -9.14 16.97
CA CYS A 266 0.50 -9.29 17.91
C CYS A 266 0.45 -8.23 19.00
N GLU A 267 0.43 -8.68 20.25
CA GLU A 267 0.54 -7.86 21.44
C GLU A 267 1.77 -8.29 22.24
N SER A 268 2.53 -7.30 22.72
CA SER A 268 3.63 -7.53 23.66
C SER A 268 3.28 -7.06 25.08
N ASN A 269 3.88 -7.69 26.10
CA ASN A 269 3.90 -7.18 27.47
C ASN A 269 5.00 -6.12 27.69
N PHE A 270 5.65 -5.64 26.63
CA PHE A 270 6.60 -4.52 26.65
C PHE A 270 6.14 -3.35 25.78
N THR A 271 6.45 -2.13 26.19
CA THR A 271 6.39 -0.94 25.33
C THR A 271 7.46 -1.02 24.23
N ALA A 272 7.37 -0.19 23.19
CA ALA A 272 8.41 -0.15 22.16
C ALA A 272 9.78 0.33 22.70
N PHE A 273 9.83 0.97 23.88
CA PHE A 273 11.07 1.27 24.61
C PHE A 273 11.59 0.10 25.46
N GLY A 274 10.75 -0.91 25.74
CA GLY A 274 11.11 -2.08 26.55
C GLY A 274 10.71 -2.00 28.02
N GLU A 275 9.80 -1.10 28.39
CA GLU A 275 9.19 -1.07 29.73
C GLU A 275 7.99 -2.03 29.82
N PRO A 276 7.75 -2.71 30.96
CA PRO A 276 6.58 -3.57 31.13
C PRO A 276 5.26 -2.82 30.89
N LYS A 277 4.31 -3.45 30.21
CA LYS A 277 2.96 -2.94 29.98
C LYS A 277 1.89 -4.03 30.14
N PRO A 278 0.66 -3.68 30.57
CA PRO A 278 -0.45 -4.62 30.66
C PRO A 278 -0.90 -5.09 29.27
N LEU A 279 -1.47 -6.29 29.21
CA LEU A 279 -2.00 -6.91 27.99
C LEU A 279 -3.49 -6.58 27.82
N LYS A 280 -3.78 -5.34 27.44
CA LYS A 280 -5.16 -4.85 27.33
C LYS A 280 -5.91 -5.46 26.15
N PHE A 281 -5.25 -5.78 25.04
CA PHE A 281 -5.93 -6.34 23.87
C PHE A 281 -6.49 -7.73 24.18
N VAL A 282 -5.70 -8.62 24.79
CA VAL A 282 -6.21 -9.95 25.18
C VAL A 282 -7.32 -9.87 26.22
N GLU A 283 -7.25 -8.93 27.17
CA GLU A 283 -8.35 -8.67 28.11
C GLU A 283 -9.65 -8.28 27.38
N MET A 284 -9.57 -7.37 26.40
CA MET A 284 -10.70 -6.97 25.55
C MET A 284 -11.20 -8.10 24.65
N LEU A 285 -10.31 -8.96 24.17
CA LEU A 285 -10.68 -10.11 23.35
C LEU A 285 -11.46 -11.12 24.18
N LEU A 286 -10.98 -11.45 25.38
CA LEU A 286 -11.59 -12.43 26.29
C LEU A 286 -12.89 -11.93 26.91
N ASN A 287 -13.03 -10.63 27.14
CA ASN A 287 -14.27 -10.04 27.67
C ASN A 287 -15.38 -9.87 26.61
N GLY A 288 -15.10 -10.19 25.34
CA GLY A 288 -16.07 -10.16 24.25
C GLY A 288 -16.16 -8.85 23.48
N SER A 289 -15.29 -7.86 23.74
CA SER A 289 -15.29 -6.57 23.01
C SER A 289 -15.17 -6.75 21.49
N PHE A 290 -14.45 -7.79 21.05
CA PHE A 290 -14.25 -8.14 19.64
C PHE A 290 -15.06 -9.37 19.21
N GLY A 291 -16.12 -9.75 19.94
CA GLY A 291 -16.90 -10.96 19.65
C GLY A 291 -17.47 -11.04 18.22
N TYR A 292 -17.73 -9.90 17.59
CA TYR A 292 -18.24 -9.80 16.21
C TYR A 292 -17.22 -10.21 15.14
N VAL A 293 -15.92 -10.22 15.46
CA VAL A 293 -14.82 -10.58 14.56
C VAL A 293 -13.88 -11.63 15.16
N GLY A 294 -14.09 -12.03 16.42
CA GLY A 294 -13.17 -12.87 17.19
C GLY A 294 -12.84 -14.21 16.53
N GLN A 295 -13.76 -14.79 15.75
CA GLN A 295 -13.52 -16.03 14.98
C GLN A 295 -12.49 -15.87 13.85
N LYS A 296 -12.15 -14.64 13.48
CA LYS A 296 -11.12 -14.30 12.49
C LYS A 296 -9.81 -13.83 13.12
N ILE A 297 -9.70 -13.79 14.45
CA ILE A 297 -8.51 -13.27 15.13
C ILE A 297 -7.57 -14.42 15.51
N LEU A 298 -6.34 -14.37 14.99
CA LEU A 298 -5.22 -15.14 15.47
C LEU A 298 -4.36 -14.27 16.40
N TYR A 299 -4.45 -14.53 17.70
CA TYR A 299 -3.67 -13.79 18.69
C TYR A 299 -2.23 -14.31 18.77
N VAL A 300 -1.26 -13.41 18.63
CA VAL A 300 0.18 -13.63 18.83
C VAL A 300 0.59 -12.88 20.10
N PHE A 301 1.26 -13.58 21.02
CA PHE A 301 1.81 -12.97 22.23
C PHE A 301 3.34 -12.94 22.13
N LEU A 302 3.91 -11.74 22.26
CA LEU A 302 5.35 -11.53 22.38
C LEU A 302 5.70 -11.22 23.85
N ASP A 303 6.28 -12.20 24.53
CA ASP A 303 6.47 -12.22 25.99
C ASP A 303 7.83 -11.69 26.46
N HIS A 304 8.68 -11.26 25.53
CA HIS A 304 10.03 -10.78 25.79
C HIS A 304 10.37 -9.55 24.94
N PHE A 305 11.41 -8.84 25.35
CA PHE A 305 11.97 -7.72 24.61
C PHE A 305 13.31 -8.13 23.99
N PRO A 306 13.59 -7.81 22.71
CA PRO A 306 14.79 -8.31 22.04
C PRO A 306 16.07 -7.73 22.66
N SER A 307 17.09 -8.57 22.78
CA SER A 307 18.43 -8.16 23.20
C SER A 307 18.98 -7.07 22.28
N GLY A 308 19.54 -5.99 22.84
CA GLY A 308 20.01 -4.85 22.06
C GLY A 308 18.92 -3.82 21.72
N GLY A 309 17.62 -4.16 21.86
CA GLY A 309 16.51 -3.28 21.48
C GLY A 309 16.42 -2.00 22.31
N ARG A 310 16.99 -1.99 23.53
CA ARG A 310 17.03 -0.77 24.38
C ARG A 310 18.13 0.18 23.90
N GLN A 311 19.19 -0.35 23.32
CA GLN A 311 20.31 0.41 22.79
C GLN A 311 20.00 0.93 21.39
N ASP A 312 19.34 0.10 20.57
CA ASP A 312 18.90 0.44 19.22
C ASP A 312 17.43 0.05 19.03
N GLY A 313 16.57 1.07 19.03
CA GLY A 313 15.13 0.90 18.86
C GLY A 313 14.73 0.24 17.54
N TRP A 314 15.56 0.32 16.50
CA TRP A 314 15.30 -0.35 15.22
C TRP A 314 15.32 -1.88 15.36
N ILE A 315 16.14 -2.42 16.27
CA ILE A 315 16.13 -3.85 16.59
C ILE A 315 14.77 -4.24 17.17
N ALA A 316 14.22 -3.43 18.08
CA ALA A 316 12.91 -3.68 18.67
C ALA A 316 11.78 -3.61 17.63
N ASP A 317 11.81 -2.60 16.76
CA ASP A 317 10.83 -2.39 15.69
C ASP A 317 10.80 -3.54 14.67
N ASP A 318 11.99 -3.96 14.22
CA ASP A 318 12.16 -5.04 13.25
C ASP A 318 11.75 -6.38 13.85
N TYR A 319 12.23 -6.66 15.07
CA TYR A 319 11.95 -7.92 15.74
C TYR A 319 10.46 -8.10 15.99
N LEU A 320 9.75 -7.04 16.38
CA LEU A 320 8.30 -7.08 16.59
C LEU A 320 7.56 -7.53 15.32
N ARG A 321 7.94 -7.03 14.14
CA ARG A 321 7.33 -7.42 12.84
C ARG A 321 7.77 -8.81 12.38
N THR A 322 9.04 -9.14 12.61
CA THR A 322 9.61 -10.47 12.35
C THR A 322 8.87 -11.54 13.14
N TYR A 323 8.73 -11.34 14.46
CA TYR A 323 8.05 -12.26 15.36
C TYR A 323 6.56 -12.40 15.03
N LEU A 324 5.85 -11.28 14.81
CA LEU A 324 4.46 -11.27 14.36
C LEU A 324 4.26 -12.17 13.12
N THR A 325 5.13 -12.01 12.11
CA THR A 325 4.97 -12.76 10.85
C THR A 325 5.37 -14.22 11.03
N GLN A 326 6.55 -14.52 11.57
CA GLN A 326 7.01 -15.90 11.71
C GLN A 326 6.10 -16.72 12.63
N ASN A 327 5.78 -16.21 13.81
CA ASN A 327 4.89 -16.91 14.75
C ASN A 327 3.48 -17.01 14.19
N GLY A 328 2.92 -15.92 13.67
CA GLY A 328 1.56 -15.88 13.14
C GLY A 328 1.37 -16.83 11.97
N MET A 329 2.23 -16.71 10.94
CA MET A 329 2.13 -17.52 9.73
C MET A 329 2.38 -19.00 9.98
N SER A 330 3.27 -19.36 10.92
CA SER A 330 3.53 -20.77 11.28
C SER A 330 2.32 -21.49 11.90
N ARG A 331 1.31 -20.74 12.36
CA ARG A 331 0.10 -21.27 13.00
C ARG A 331 -1.12 -21.27 12.08
N ILE A 332 -0.98 -20.80 10.85
CA ILE A 332 -2.04 -20.88 9.85
C ILE A 332 -1.94 -22.24 9.14
N VAL A 333 -3.05 -22.97 9.15
CA VAL A 333 -3.22 -24.26 8.49
C VAL A 333 -3.95 -24.04 7.17
N ASP A 334 -3.64 -24.90 6.19
CA ASP A 334 -4.20 -24.88 4.83
C ASP A 334 -3.89 -23.62 4.03
N LEU A 335 -2.69 -23.04 4.20
CA LEU A 335 -2.20 -21.94 3.37
C LEU A 335 -2.11 -22.34 1.89
N ARG A 336 -2.42 -21.39 1.01
CA ARG A 336 -2.19 -21.48 -0.43
C ARG A 336 -1.13 -20.48 -0.83
N ASP A 337 -0.33 -20.86 -1.82
CA ASP A 337 0.72 -20.01 -2.39
C ASP A 337 0.19 -18.66 -2.90
N ASP A 338 -1.05 -18.63 -3.39
CA ASP A 338 -1.69 -17.44 -3.92
C ASP A 338 -2.53 -16.65 -2.90
N ASP A 339 -2.56 -17.05 -1.62
CA ASP A 339 -3.15 -16.23 -0.57
C ASP A 339 -2.39 -14.91 -0.42
N ILE A 340 -3.06 -13.87 0.06
CA ILE A 340 -2.50 -12.52 0.20
C ILE A 340 -2.09 -12.29 1.64
N PHE A 341 -0.81 -11.97 1.84
CA PHE A 341 -0.30 -11.46 3.11
C PHE A 341 -0.24 -9.94 3.08
N LEU A 342 -0.82 -9.31 4.11
CA LEU A 342 -0.83 -7.86 4.34
C LEU A 342 -0.24 -7.54 5.72
N ILE A 343 0.81 -6.75 5.78
CA ILE A 343 1.37 -6.21 7.02
C ILE A 343 1.26 -4.69 7.04
N ASN A 344 0.60 -4.16 8.07
CA ASN A 344 0.38 -2.73 8.26
C ASN A 344 0.48 -2.35 9.71
N ASP A 345 0.90 -1.11 9.97
CA ASP A 345 0.80 -0.53 11.30
C ASP A 345 -0.68 -0.27 11.64
N ALA A 346 -1.03 -0.26 12.93
CA ALA A 346 -2.43 -0.17 13.35
C ALA A 346 -3.14 1.10 12.84
N ASP A 347 -2.39 2.18 12.64
CA ASP A 347 -2.86 3.48 12.10
C ASP A 347 -2.84 3.57 10.56
N GLU A 348 -2.40 2.54 9.84
CA GLU A 348 -2.40 2.43 8.37
C GLU A 348 -3.54 1.50 7.89
N ILE A 349 -4.76 2.01 7.70
CA ILE A 349 -5.96 1.21 7.38
C ILE A 349 -6.18 1.17 5.86
N PRO A 350 -5.96 0.03 5.17
CA PRO A 350 -6.33 -0.13 3.76
C PRO A 350 -7.85 0.00 3.55
N ALA A 351 -8.25 0.52 2.41
CA ALA A 351 -9.65 0.58 2.02
C ALA A 351 -10.17 -0.79 1.57
N HIS A 352 -11.39 -1.14 1.99
CA HIS A 352 -12.06 -2.39 1.65
C HIS A 352 -11.98 -2.74 0.15
N ASP A 353 -12.35 -1.81 -0.73
CA ASP A 353 -12.48 -2.08 -2.17
C ASP A 353 -11.14 -2.40 -2.83
N GLY A 354 -10.04 -1.82 -2.32
CA GLY A 354 -8.69 -2.12 -2.78
C GLY A 354 -8.25 -3.53 -2.40
N VAL A 355 -8.53 -3.96 -1.16
CA VAL A 355 -8.24 -5.33 -0.70
C VAL A 355 -9.12 -6.34 -1.42
N LEU A 356 -10.40 -6.01 -1.65
CA LEU A 356 -11.34 -6.87 -2.36
C LEU A 356 -10.90 -7.08 -3.81
N PHE A 357 -10.41 -6.04 -4.47
CA PHE A 357 -9.83 -6.17 -5.81
C PHE A 357 -8.69 -7.20 -5.85
N LEU A 358 -7.73 -7.11 -4.92
CA LEU A 358 -6.58 -8.04 -4.84
C LEU A 358 -7.07 -9.49 -4.66
N LYS A 359 -8.09 -9.69 -3.82
CA LYS A 359 -8.74 -10.99 -3.56
C LYS A 359 -9.40 -11.58 -4.81
N LEU A 360 -10.02 -10.76 -5.65
CA LEU A 360 -10.90 -11.21 -6.73
C LEU A 360 -10.30 -11.26 -8.13
N PHE A 361 -9.15 -10.64 -8.39
CA PHE A 361 -8.59 -10.51 -9.74
C PHE A 361 -7.21 -11.13 -9.88
N ASP A 362 -6.96 -11.83 -10.98
CA ASP A 362 -5.62 -12.17 -11.45
C ASP A 362 -5.04 -11.06 -12.31
N GLY A 363 -3.73 -11.13 -12.54
CA GLY A 363 -3.01 -10.25 -13.46
C GLY A 363 -2.34 -9.04 -12.82
N TRP A 364 -2.51 -8.80 -11.51
CA TRP A 364 -1.66 -7.85 -10.77
C TRP A 364 -0.29 -8.48 -10.43
N THR A 365 0.71 -7.65 -10.12
CA THR A 365 2.12 -8.06 -9.91
C THR A 365 2.57 -7.74 -8.48
N GLU A 366 3.79 -8.14 -8.09
CA GLU A 366 4.25 -8.15 -6.70
C GLU A 366 5.64 -7.49 -6.52
N PRO A 367 5.97 -6.99 -5.32
CA PRO A 367 5.07 -6.74 -4.18
C PRO A 367 4.17 -5.52 -4.46
N PHE A 368 3.17 -5.28 -3.60
CA PHE A 368 2.31 -4.12 -3.73
C PHE A 368 2.27 -3.25 -2.47
N ALA A 369 1.97 -1.97 -2.70
CA ALA A 369 1.79 -0.94 -1.69
C ALA A 369 0.35 -0.40 -1.67
N PHE A 370 0.05 0.44 -0.69
CA PHE A 370 -1.17 1.27 -0.67
C PHE A 370 -0.79 2.75 -0.60
N HIS A 371 -1.45 3.59 -1.39
CA HIS A 371 -1.42 5.04 -1.21
C HIS A 371 -2.48 5.47 -0.19
N LEU A 372 -2.06 5.88 0.99
CA LEU A 372 -2.95 6.24 2.09
C LEU A 372 -3.10 7.77 2.19
N ARG A 373 -4.32 8.23 2.50
CA ARG A 373 -4.58 9.62 2.90
C ARG A 373 -3.91 9.87 4.25
N LYS A 374 -3.01 10.85 4.33
CA LYS A 374 -2.33 11.20 5.58
C LYS A 374 -3.16 12.16 6.43
N SER A 375 -3.31 11.83 7.70
CA SER A 375 -3.99 12.63 8.72
C SER A 375 -3.15 12.73 9.98
N LEU A 376 -3.38 13.77 10.78
CA LEU A 376 -2.62 14.07 12.00
C LEU A 376 -3.56 14.44 13.16
N TYR A 377 -3.41 13.82 14.34
CA TYR A 377 -4.26 14.00 15.54
C TYR A 377 -5.74 13.60 15.39
N GLY A 378 -6.29 13.70 14.18
CA GLY A 378 -7.57 13.20 13.74
C GLY A 378 -7.71 13.41 12.22
N PHE A 379 -8.80 12.93 11.65
CA PHE A 379 -9.07 13.00 10.20
C PHE A 379 -9.27 14.43 9.69
N PHE A 380 -9.52 15.37 10.61
CA PHE A 380 -9.70 16.80 10.36
C PHE A 380 -8.41 17.54 9.99
N TRP A 381 -7.21 17.06 10.36
CA TRP A 381 -5.96 17.63 9.85
C TRP A 381 -5.39 16.74 8.75
N LYS A 382 -5.63 17.13 7.50
CA LYS A 382 -5.03 16.47 6.33
C LYS A 382 -3.61 16.97 6.15
N GLN A 383 -2.69 16.03 6.03
CA GLN A 383 -1.29 16.32 5.72
C GLN A 383 -1.09 16.36 4.19
N PRO A 384 -0.17 17.20 3.67
CA PRO A 384 0.09 17.29 2.25
C PRO A 384 0.62 15.98 1.65
N GLY A 385 0.19 15.67 0.43
CA GLY A 385 0.58 14.45 -0.29
C GLY A 385 -0.11 13.17 0.22
N SER A 386 0.51 12.02 -0.07
CA SER A 386 0.04 10.69 0.33
C SER A 386 1.16 9.91 1.00
N LEU A 387 0.82 8.85 1.74
CA LEU A 387 1.79 7.89 2.25
C LEU A 387 1.74 6.62 1.40
N GLU A 388 2.83 6.24 0.76
CA GLU A 388 2.92 4.97 0.03
C GLU A 388 3.55 3.89 0.92
N VAL A 389 2.75 2.90 1.29
CA VAL A 389 3.12 1.85 2.25
C VAL A 389 3.22 0.52 1.53
N VAL A 390 4.44 0.01 1.28
CA VAL A 390 4.61 -1.38 0.80
C VAL A 390 4.14 -2.31 1.90
N SER A 391 3.06 -3.05 1.61
CA SER A 391 2.28 -3.72 2.65
C SER A 391 1.98 -5.17 2.32
N GLY A 392 2.07 -5.61 1.06
CA GLY A 392 1.57 -6.92 0.72
C GLY A 392 2.25 -7.61 -0.45
N CYS A 393 2.10 -8.93 -0.43
CA CYS A 393 2.52 -9.87 -1.45
C CYS A 393 1.70 -11.15 -1.28
N THR A 394 1.86 -12.10 -2.19
CA THR A 394 1.37 -13.46 -2.05
C THR A 394 2.16 -14.21 -0.97
N VAL A 395 1.57 -15.26 -0.41
CA VAL A 395 2.22 -16.15 0.55
C VAL A 395 3.44 -16.85 -0.08
N ALA A 396 3.38 -17.21 -1.36
CA ALA A 396 4.52 -17.75 -2.09
C ALA A 396 5.72 -16.78 -2.05
N MET A 397 5.50 -15.51 -2.40
CA MET A 397 6.56 -14.50 -2.35
C MET A 397 7.07 -14.29 -0.93
N LEU A 398 6.16 -14.25 0.07
CA LEU A 398 6.53 -14.12 1.49
C LEU A 398 7.54 -15.18 1.91
N PHE A 399 7.30 -16.45 1.58
CA PHE A 399 8.20 -17.54 1.98
C PHE A 399 9.41 -17.68 1.06
N MET A 400 9.24 -17.64 -0.26
CA MET A 400 10.33 -17.90 -1.21
C MET A 400 11.34 -16.76 -1.29
N VAL A 401 10.87 -15.50 -1.22
CA VAL A 401 11.73 -14.31 -1.35
C VAL A 401 12.14 -13.77 0.01
N TYR A 402 11.17 -13.64 0.93
CA TYR A 402 11.41 -12.99 2.22
C TYR A 402 11.68 -13.96 3.38
N ASN A 403 11.66 -15.27 3.13
CA ASN A 403 11.88 -16.31 4.15
C ASN A 403 10.89 -16.21 5.32
N GLY A 404 9.62 -15.88 5.03
CA GLY A 404 8.58 -15.76 6.03
C GLY A 404 8.70 -14.51 6.93
N ASP A 405 9.49 -13.52 6.53
CA ASP A 405 9.78 -12.34 7.34
C ASP A 405 9.16 -11.06 6.75
N GLY A 406 8.11 -10.57 7.39
CA GLY A 406 7.34 -9.41 6.94
C GLY A 406 8.10 -8.08 7.00
N ILE A 407 9.16 -7.95 7.81
CA ILE A 407 9.94 -6.69 7.85
C ILE A 407 10.70 -6.45 6.54
N LYS A 408 11.19 -7.51 5.89
CA LYS A 408 11.92 -7.42 4.63
C LYS A 408 11.03 -6.92 3.49
N LEU A 409 9.74 -7.30 3.53
CA LEU A 409 8.71 -6.74 2.66
C LEU A 409 8.53 -5.24 2.93
N ARG A 410 8.36 -4.84 4.20
CA ARG A 410 8.19 -3.43 4.60
C ARG A 410 9.37 -2.55 4.21
N ARG A 411 10.59 -3.06 4.29
CA ARG A 411 11.85 -2.35 3.97
C ARG A 411 12.17 -2.27 2.48
N ARG A 412 11.34 -2.86 1.62
CA ARG A 412 11.52 -2.88 0.15
C ARG A 412 12.81 -3.57 -0.28
N GLU A 413 13.30 -4.55 0.48
CA GLU A 413 14.62 -5.17 0.24
C GLU A 413 14.63 -6.23 -0.88
N TYR A 414 13.51 -6.43 -1.59
CA TYR A 414 13.33 -7.55 -2.53
C TYR A 414 14.37 -7.63 -3.64
N TYR A 415 14.84 -6.50 -4.19
CA TYR A 415 15.85 -6.50 -5.25
C TYR A 415 17.23 -6.95 -4.75
N LEU A 416 17.47 -6.92 -3.43
CA LEU A 416 18.69 -7.43 -2.79
C LEU A 416 18.53 -8.89 -2.33
N MET A 417 17.32 -9.44 -2.39
CA MET A 417 17.07 -10.82 -1.94
C MET A 417 17.57 -11.82 -2.97
N PRO A 418 18.39 -12.82 -2.57
CA PRO A 418 19.01 -13.76 -3.50
C PRO A 418 17.99 -14.60 -4.28
N ASN A 419 16.84 -14.89 -3.66
CA ASN A 419 15.80 -15.73 -4.25
C ASN A 419 14.82 -14.96 -5.15
N PHE A 420 14.90 -13.63 -5.22
CA PHE A 420 13.94 -12.82 -5.97
C PHE A 420 13.91 -13.19 -7.46
N ARG A 421 15.09 -13.34 -8.09
CA ARG A 421 15.19 -13.74 -9.50
C ARG A 421 14.73 -15.18 -9.74
N GLN A 422 14.97 -16.08 -8.80
CA GLN A 422 14.50 -17.46 -8.90
C GLN A 422 12.97 -17.50 -8.82
N TYR A 423 12.37 -16.75 -7.90
CA TYR A 423 10.93 -16.60 -7.78
C TYR A 423 10.32 -16.00 -9.07
N GLU A 424 10.88 -14.88 -9.57
CA GLU A 424 10.47 -14.26 -10.85
C GLU A 424 10.46 -15.27 -12.00
N ASN A 425 11.54 -16.05 -12.15
CA ASN A 425 11.63 -17.09 -13.19
C ASN A 425 10.60 -18.21 -12.99
N SER A 426 10.33 -18.62 -11.75
CA SER A 426 9.38 -19.70 -11.45
C SER A 426 7.93 -19.31 -11.73
N THR A 427 7.58 -18.04 -11.52
CA THR A 427 6.23 -17.53 -11.79
C THR A 427 6.01 -17.24 -13.28
N GLY A 428 7.07 -17.05 -14.06
CA GLY A 428 6.97 -16.63 -15.46
C GLY A 428 6.39 -15.22 -15.63
N HIS A 429 6.37 -14.42 -14.55
CA HIS A 429 5.83 -13.08 -14.52
C HIS A 429 6.92 -12.07 -14.19
N ILE A 430 6.91 -10.92 -14.88
CA ILE A 430 7.78 -9.81 -14.52
C ILE A 430 7.25 -9.19 -13.23
N LEU A 431 8.09 -9.15 -12.20
CA LEU A 431 7.74 -8.59 -10.90
C LEU A 431 8.03 -7.10 -10.92
N VAL A 432 6.97 -6.30 -10.92
CA VAL A 432 7.06 -4.83 -10.92
C VAL A 432 6.32 -4.31 -9.71
N PRO A 433 7.00 -3.64 -8.76
CA PRO A 433 6.32 -3.07 -7.61
C PRO A 433 5.30 -2.03 -8.07
N TRP A 434 4.14 -2.03 -7.43
CA TRP A 434 3.07 -1.08 -7.70
C TRP A 434 2.32 -0.73 -6.43
N ALA A 435 1.42 0.24 -6.49
CA ALA A 435 0.61 0.67 -5.37
C ALA A 435 -0.87 0.63 -5.75
N VAL A 436 -1.70 0.06 -4.87
CA VAL A 436 -3.14 0.28 -4.90
C VAL A 436 -3.38 1.76 -4.62
N GLY A 437 -4.09 2.43 -5.52
CA GLY A 437 -4.29 3.88 -5.44
C GLY A 437 -3.19 4.70 -6.10
N SER A 438 -3.30 6.01 -5.92
CA SER A 438 -2.33 7.01 -6.34
C SER A 438 -2.39 8.22 -5.39
N PRO A 439 -1.48 9.20 -5.51
CA PRO A 439 -1.53 10.40 -4.66
C PRO A 439 -2.83 11.21 -4.72
N LEU A 440 -3.69 10.97 -5.72
CA LEU A 440 -5.00 11.61 -5.87
C LEU A 440 -6.18 10.65 -5.62
N HIS A 441 -5.97 9.34 -5.75
CA HIS A 441 -6.97 8.32 -5.52
C HIS A 441 -6.50 7.38 -4.42
N PHE A 442 -6.66 7.83 -3.17
CA PHE A 442 -6.20 7.07 -2.00
C PHE A 442 -6.86 5.68 -1.92
N ALA A 443 -6.08 4.70 -1.47
CA ALA A 443 -6.49 3.33 -1.21
C ALA A 443 -6.54 2.99 0.29
N GLY A 444 -6.74 4.00 1.13
CA GLY A 444 -6.89 3.86 2.57
C GLY A 444 -6.50 5.12 3.32
N TRP A 445 -6.24 4.96 4.61
CA TRP A 445 -5.97 6.05 5.55
C TRP A 445 -4.74 5.75 6.40
N HIS A 446 -3.98 6.80 6.68
CA HIS A 446 -2.93 6.80 7.68
C HIS A 446 -3.17 7.96 8.65
N CYS A 447 -3.29 7.67 9.95
CA CYS A 447 -3.68 8.66 10.96
C CYS A 447 -2.62 8.76 12.06
N SER A 448 -1.64 9.64 11.87
CA SER A 448 -0.57 9.86 12.85
C SER A 448 -1.11 10.52 14.10
N TRP A 449 -0.71 10.03 15.27
CA TRP A 449 -1.06 10.62 16.57
C TRP A 449 -2.57 10.75 16.83
N CYS A 450 -3.41 9.95 16.17
CA CYS A 450 -4.86 10.02 16.29
C CYS A 450 -5.40 9.39 17.58
N PHE A 451 -5.10 10.05 18.69
CA PHE A 451 -5.52 9.70 20.05
C PHE A 451 -6.00 10.94 20.81
N LYS A 452 -6.66 10.71 21.93
CA LYS A 452 -6.81 11.74 22.97
C LYS A 452 -5.42 12.15 23.52
N PRO A 453 -5.28 13.33 24.15
CA PRO A 453 -4.00 13.81 24.65
C PRO A 453 -3.24 12.79 25.52
N GLU A 454 -3.95 12.03 26.35
CA GLU A 454 -3.37 11.01 27.22
C GLU A 454 -2.78 9.84 26.41
N GLY A 455 -3.40 9.48 25.29
CA GLY A 455 -2.91 8.45 24.37
C GLY A 455 -1.69 8.90 23.56
N ILE A 456 -1.62 10.18 23.19
CA ILE A 456 -0.43 10.78 22.58
C ILE A 456 0.74 10.76 23.59
N ARG A 457 0.49 11.20 24.84
CA ARG A 457 1.49 11.12 25.91
C ARG A 457 1.98 9.69 26.13
N TYR A 458 1.09 8.72 26.14
CA TYR A 458 1.47 7.31 26.26
C TYR A 458 2.32 6.84 25.08
N LYS A 459 1.97 7.20 23.83
CA LYS A 459 2.76 6.89 22.64
C LYS A 459 4.16 7.51 22.71
N LEU A 460 4.29 8.75 23.17
CA LEU A 460 5.58 9.42 23.38
C LEU A 460 6.45 8.68 24.41
N LEU A 461 5.87 8.28 25.54
CA LEU A 461 6.56 7.51 26.58
C LEU A 461 6.96 6.10 26.11
N SER A 462 6.18 5.52 25.20
CA SER A 462 6.42 4.20 24.63
C SER A 462 7.40 4.22 23.46
N ALA A 463 7.74 5.37 22.87
CA ALA A 463 8.54 5.45 21.66
C ALA A 463 9.91 4.76 21.80
N GLN A 464 10.36 4.09 20.76
CA GLN A 464 11.62 3.32 20.77
C GLN A 464 12.87 4.21 20.89
N ASN A 465 13.99 3.60 21.29
CA ASN A 465 15.28 4.29 21.38
C ASN A 465 16.00 4.34 20.01
N GLY A 466 15.37 4.97 19.03
CA GLY A 466 15.86 5.09 17.65
C GLY A 466 15.29 6.31 16.92
N ASP A 467 14.20 6.88 17.43
CA ASP A 467 13.63 8.13 16.97
C ASP A 467 14.38 9.29 17.65
N PHE A 468 15.45 9.80 17.05
CA PHE A 468 16.20 10.96 17.59
C PHE A 468 15.81 12.26 16.85
N PRO A 469 15.45 13.34 17.56
CA PRO A 469 15.25 13.42 19.01
C PRO A 469 13.97 12.70 19.47
N ARG A 470 14.06 11.95 20.57
CA ARG A 470 12.91 11.24 21.13
C ARG A 470 12.06 12.23 21.91
N TRP A 471 10.96 12.68 21.32
CA TRP A 471 10.08 13.69 21.92
C TRP A 471 9.59 13.32 23.33
N GLY A 472 9.43 12.04 23.64
CA GLY A 472 9.07 11.56 24.99
C GLY A 472 10.11 11.79 26.09
N ASN A 473 11.35 12.17 25.74
CA ASN A 473 12.39 12.51 26.73
C ASN A 473 12.24 13.94 27.27
N TYR A 474 11.55 14.81 26.54
CA TYR A 474 11.35 16.21 26.89
C TYR A 474 10.11 16.34 27.78
N GLN A 475 10.26 16.96 28.95
CA GLN A 475 9.15 17.07 29.91
C GLN A 475 8.01 17.89 29.33
N GLU A 476 8.33 19.04 28.73
CA GLU A 476 7.39 19.97 28.11
C GLU A 476 6.57 19.30 26.99
N LYS A 477 7.16 18.39 26.22
CA LYS A 477 6.48 17.69 25.12
C LYS A 477 5.48 16.64 25.61
N ARG A 478 5.58 16.23 26.89
CA ARG A 478 4.65 15.28 27.53
C ARG A 478 3.49 15.96 28.24
N GLU A 479 3.54 17.28 28.42
CA GLU A 479 2.49 18.04 29.09
C GLU A 479 1.19 17.99 28.28
N LEU A 480 0.07 17.72 28.96
CA LEU A 480 -1.22 17.58 28.29
C LEU A 480 -1.70 18.89 27.68
N SER A 481 -1.32 20.04 28.27
CA SER A 481 -1.61 21.37 27.72
C SER A 481 -0.91 21.56 26.38
N TYR A 482 0.39 21.23 26.29
CA TYR A 482 1.16 21.31 25.06
C TYR A 482 0.60 20.38 23.97
N ILE A 483 0.27 19.14 24.33
CA ILE A 483 -0.34 18.19 23.38
C ILE A 483 -1.70 18.70 22.87
N ARG A 484 -2.53 19.28 23.74
CA ARG A 484 -3.82 19.88 23.33
C ARG A 484 -3.60 21.06 22.38
N GLU A 485 -2.59 21.88 22.61
CA GLU A 485 -2.20 22.96 21.70
C GLU A 485 -1.79 22.41 20.33
N LEU A 486 -0.99 21.34 20.26
CA LEU A 486 -0.65 20.70 18.99
C LEU A 486 -1.88 20.15 18.26
N ILE A 487 -2.81 19.51 18.96
CA ILE A 487 -4.07 19.04 18.36
C ILE A 487 -4.90 20.24 17.87
N GLN A 488 -4.95 21.32 18.65
CA GLN A 488 -5.67 22.54 18.32
C GLN A 488 -5.16 23.19 17.03
N THR A 489 -3.84 23.25 16.85
CA THR A 489 -3.20 23.98 15.74
C THR A 489 -2.84 23.10 14.56
N GLY A 490 -2.68 21.78 14.76
CA GLY A 490 -2.14 20.86 13.77
C GLY A 490 -0.62 20.83 13.72
N GLY A 491 0.09 21.49 14.65
CA GLY A 491 1.55 21.57 14.65
C GLY A 491 2.26 20.25 15.00
N TRP A 492 3.56 20.20 14.74
CA TRP A 492 4.42 19.05 15.03
C TRP A 492 5.27 19.26 16.29
N PHE A 493 5.78 18.15 16.85
CA PHE A 493 6.62 18.18 18.05
C PHE A 493 7.96 18.91 17.85
N ASP A 494 8.42 19.06 16.61
CA ASP A 494 9.60 19.85 16.25
C ASP A 494 9.34 21.37 16.19
N GLY A 495 8.09 21.80 16.37
CA GLY A 495 7.67 23.20 16.29
C GLY A 495 7.17 23.62 14.90
N THR A 496 7.17 22.73 13.91
CA THR A 496 6.59 23.02 12.59
C THR A 496 5.09 23.27 12.72
N GLU A 497 4.62 24.41 12.22
CA GLU A 497 3.20 24.76 12.22
C GLU A 497 2.45 24.16 11.04
N GLN A 498 1.13 24.10 11.14
CA GLN A 498 0.25 23.60 10.08
C GLN A 498 -0.12 24.75 9.14
N ASP A 499 0.41 24.70 7.91
CA ASP A 499 0.16 25.73 6.90
C ASP A 499 -1.20 25.59 6.18
N TYR A 500 -1.84 24.43 6.27
CA TYR A 500 -3.09 24.14 5.56
C TYR A 500 -4.32 24.19 6.47
N PRO A 501 -5.47 24.70 5.98
CA PRO A 501 -6.70 24.68 6.76
C PRO A 501 -7.14 23.26 7.12
N PRO A 502 -7.99 23.10 8.15
CA PRO A 502 -8.64 21.83 8.43
C PRO A 502 -9.34 21.28 7.17
N ALA A 503 -9.31 19.97 7.02
CA ALA A 503 -9.94 19.29 5.90
C ALA A 503 -11.46 19.49 5.91
N ASP A 504 -12.06 19.64 4.72
CA ASP A 504 -13.52 19.65 4.61
C ASP A 504 -14.05 18.22 4.87
N PRO A 505 -14.96 18.01 5.83
CA PRO A 505 -15.58 16.70 6.09
C PRO A 505 -16.29 16.10 4.87
N LYS A 506 -16.59 16.90 3.84
CA LYS A 506 -17.18 16.46 2.56
C LYS A 506 -16.15 15.91 1.58
N GLU A 507 -14.86 16.07 1.84
CA GLU A 507 -13.82 15.52 0.98
C GLU A 507 -13.98 14.00 0.84
N HIS A 508 -13.80 13.52 -0.39
CA HIS A 508 -13.71 12.09 -0.63
C HIS A 508 -12.60 11.46 0.22
N MET A 509 -12.90 10.31 0.82
CA MET A 509 -12.00 9.60 1.74
C MET A 509 -11.61 10.42 2.98
N TYR A 510 -12.46 11.34 3.48
CA TYR A 510 -12.20 12.08 4.72
C TYR A 510 -11.79 11.16 5.88
N ALA A 511 -12.60 10.13 6.17
CA ALA A 511 -12.37 9.12 7.19
C ALA A 511 -13.02 7.77 6.80
N PRO A 512 -12.61 6.64 7.41
CA PRO A 512 -13.33 5.37 7.30
C PRO A 512 -14.84 5.49 7.54
N LYS A 513 -15.65 4.78 6.74
CA LYS A 513 -17.12 4.88 6.79
C LYS A 513 -17.68 4.57 8.18
N TYR A 514 -17.10 3.58 8.87
CA TYR A 514 -17.54 3.20 10.21
C TYR A 514 -17.41 4.35 11.22
N LEU A 515 -16.34 5.15 11.14
CA LEU A 515 -16.18 6.33 12.00
C LEU A 515 -17.29 7.34 11.74
N LEU A 516 -17.55 7.66 10.47
CA LEU A 516 -18.58 8.62 10.07
C LEU A 516 -19.98 8.18 10.54
N GLN A 517 -20.28 6.89 10.47
CA GLN A 517 -21.55 6.32 10.92
C GLN A 517 -21.69 6.29 12.45
N ASN A 518 -20.58 6.29 13.19
CA ASN A 518 -20.53 6.25 14.65
C ASN A 518 -19.95 7.55 15.21
N PHE A 519 -20.39 8.66 14.63
CA PHE A 519 -19.80 9.97 14.82
C PHE A 519 -19.68 10.38 16.29
N ASP A 520 -20.73 10.22 17.09
CA ASP A 520 -20.72 10.66 18.49
C ASP A 520 -19.66 9.93 19.33
N LYS A 521 -19.45 8.63 19.07
CA LYS A 521 -18.38 7.83 19.70
C LYS A 521 -17.00 8.34 19.32
N TYR A 522 -16.82 8.70 18.05
CA TYR A 522 -15.51 9.03 17.46
C TYR A 522 -15.30 10.52 17.19
N ARG A 523 -16.13 11.37 17.79
CA ARG A 523 -16.11 12.82 17.55
C ARG A 523 -14.72 13.42 17.73
N TYR A 524 -13.96 12.94 18.70
CA TYR A 524 -12.62 13.44 19.01
C TYR A 524 -11.57 13.19 17.91
N ILE A 525 -11.78 12.23 17.00
CA ILE A 525 -10.91 11.98 15.83
C ILE A 525 -11.51 12.63 14.57
N LEU A 526 -12.83 12.87 14.53
CA LEU A 526 -13.52 13.40 13.35
C LEU A 526 -13.65 14.92 13.35
N GLU A 527 -13.62 15.57 14.51
CA GLU A 527 -13.63 17.02 14.67
C GLU A 527 -12.50 17.44 15.60
N ASN A 528 -11.92 18.61 15.34
CA ASN A 528 -10.94 19.20 16.25
C ASN A 528 -11.64 19.64 17.55
N PRO A 529 -11.42 18.94 18.69
CA PRO A 529 -12.14 19.23 19.92
C PRO A 529 -11.65 20.51 20.61
N TYR A 530 -10.56 21.10 20.13
CA TYR A 530 -9.90 22.27 20.72
C TYR A 530 -9.88 23.48 19.77
N ARG A 531 -10.69 23.47 18.70
CA ARG A 531 -10.74 24.56 17.69
C ARG A 531 -10.98 25.93 18.33
N LYS A 532 -10.28 26.98 17.85
CA LYS A 532 -10.58 28.38 18.21
C LYS A 532 -11.83 28.88 17.47
N GLU A 533 -12.62 29.76 18.08
CA GLU A 533 -13.82 30.35 17.46
C GLU A 533 -13.52 31.15 16.18
N SER A 534 -12.28 31.65 16.04
CA SER A 534 -11.81 32.47 14.92
C SER A 534 -11.74 31.77 13.56
N TRP A 535 -11.91 30.44 13.50
CA TRP A 535 -11.80 29.66 12.26
C TRP A 535 -13.11 29.62 11.44
N GLY A 536 -14.10 30.45 11.74
CA GLY A 536 -15.40 30.52 11.07
C GLY A 536 -16.45 29.56 11.67
N PRO A 537 -17.68 29.51 11.13
CA PRO A 537 -18.75 28.68 11.69
C PRO A 537 -18.29 27.22 11.87
N GLY A 538 -18.78 26.58 12.94
CA GLY A 538 -18.49 25.18 13.28
C GLY A 538 -18.71 24.25 12.07
N PRO A 539 -17.96 23.13 11.94
CA PRO A 539 -18.27 22.16 10.92
C PRO A 539 -19.76 21.75 11.05
N VAL A 540 -20.47 21.70 9.93
CA VAL A 540 -21.73 20.96 9.86
C VAL A 540 -21.40 19.52 10.26
N LYS A 541 -22.18 18.90 11.14
CA LYS A 541 -21.86 17.56 11.66
C LYS A 541 -21.57 16.62 10.48
N ALA A 542 -20.40 15.98 10.47
CA ALA A 542 -20.03 15.07 9.37
C ALA A 542 -21.09 13.98 9.15
N ALA A 543 -21.77 13.56 10.22
CA ALA A 543 -22.90 12.63 10.19
C ALA A 543 -24.18 13.16 9.50
N GLU A 544 -24.52 14.45 9.69
CA GLU A 544 -25.71 15.07 9.06
C GLU A 544 -25.54 15.19 7.54
N ILE A 545 -24.29 15.25 7.05
CA ILE A 545 -23.97 15.33 5.63
C ILE A 545 -23.87 13.95 4.96
N TYR A 546 -23.36 12.94 5.67
CA TYR A 546 -23.30 11.56 5.15
C TYR A 546 -24.71 11.02 4.84
N ASN A 547 -25.71 11.36 5.65
CA ASN A 547 -27.10 10.98 5.41
C ASN A 547 -27.75 11.72 4.21
N GLN A 548 -27.25 12.90 3.83
CA GLN A 548 -27.72 13.64 2.64
C GLN A 548 -27.07 13.15 1.33
N THR A 549 -25.86 12.59 1.41
CA THR A 549 -25.06 12.17 0.25
C THR A 549 -25.06 10.67 0.00
N GLY A 550 -25.95 9.92 0.67
CA GLY A 550 -26.15 8.47 0.54
C GLY A 550 -26.55 7.95 -0.85
N ARG A 551 -26.34 8.72 -1.91
CA ARG A 551 -26.35 8.30 -3.30
C ARG A 551 -25.26 9.06 -4.07
N ILE A 552 -24.36 8.31 -4.68
CA ILE A 552 -23.64 8.79 -5.86
C ILE A 552 -24.70 8.94 -6.96
N THR A 553 -24.96 10.17 -7.42
CA THR A 553 -25.58 10.39 -8.73
C THR A 553 -24.52 10.39 -9.81
#